data_AF-A0A0P4R873-F1
#
_entry.id   AF-A0A0P4R873-F1
#
_cell.length_a   1.000
_cell.length_b   1.000
_cell.length_c   1.000
_cell.angle_alpha   90.00
_cell.angle_beta   90.00
_cell.angle_gamma   90.00
#
_symmetry.space_group_name_H-M   'P 1'
#
loop_
_entity.id
_entity.type
_entity.pdbx_description
1 polymer ?
#
loop_
_entity_poly.entity_id
_entity_poly.type
_entity_poly.pdbx_seq_one_letter_code
_entity_poly.pdbx_strand_id
1 'polypeptide(L)'
;MDWFWWVFIFFMAGGFAKVADTARTALRTRHERKMERLETARQERQELAAAQKPPEPVCGCTHHLAKHDKKGKCHERVEMAVAWDADHKPVQYEAGQCTCQQYIGPRPLSQIYAEDLTDLA
;
A
#
# COMPACT_ATOMS: atom_id res chain seq x y z
N MET A 1 38.06 -23.93 56.04
CA MET A 1 36.94 -24.34 55.18
C MET A 1 36.27 -23.16 54.44
N ASP A 2 36.53 -21.89 54.79
CA ASP A 2 35.82 -20.73 54.20
C ASP A 2 36.21 -20.36 52.76
N TRP A 3 37.41 -20.75 52.31
CA TRP A 3 37.87 -20.45 50.95
C TRP A 3 36.96 -21.06 49.87
N PHE A 4 36.49 -22.29 50.09
CA PHE A 4 35.61 -22.97 49.13
C PHE A 4 34.28 -22.23 48.94
N TRP A 5 33.76 -21.60 49.99
CA TRP A 5 32.53 -20.79 49.91
C TRP A 5 32.71 -19.54 49.06
N TRP A 6 33.86 -18.85 49.18
CA TRP A 6 34.17 -17.70 48.33
C TRP A 6 34.32 -18.09 46.85
N VAL A 7 35.02 -19.18 46.54
CA VAL A 7 35.15 -19.68 45.16
C VAL A 7 33.79 -20.06 44.58
N PHE A 8 32.95 -20.71 45.38
CA PHE A 8 31.60 -21.10 44.97
C PHE A 8 30.72 -19.87 44.67
N ILE A 9 30.78 -18.82 45.50
CA ILE A 9 30.04 -17.58 45.28
C ILE A 9 30.49 -16.89 43.98
N PHE A 10 31.79 -16.76 43.74
CA PHE A 10 32.29 -16.15 42.50
C PHE A 10 31.91 -16.96 41.26
N PHE A 11 31.95 -18.29 41.35
CA PHE A 11 31.56 -19.17 40.26
C PHE A 11 30.05 -19.14 39.99
N MET A 12 29.22 -19.16 41.03
CA MET A 12 27.76 -19.05 40.92
C MET A 12 27.33 -17.68 40.38
N ALA A 13 27.87 -16.59 40.95
CA ALA A 13 27.52 -15.23 40.54
C ALA A 13 28.01 -14.90 39.12
N GLY A 14 29.21 -15.34 38.74
CA GLY A 14 29.77 -15.10 37.41
C GLY A 14 29.22 -16.03 36.32
N GLY A 15 29.06 -17.32 36.62
CA GLY A 15 28.65 -18.34 35.66
C GLY A 15 27.17 -18.29 35.30
N PHE A 16 26.28 -18.16 36.30
CA PHE A 16 24.83 -18.14 36.05
C PHE A 16 24.37 -16.84 35.39
N ALA A 17 25.01 -15.70 35.71
CA ALA A 17 24.71 -14.44 35.04
C ALA A 17 25.00 -14.54 33.53
N LYS A 18 26.15 -15.08 33.15
CA LYS A 18 26.54 -15.29 31.74
C LYS A 18 25.57 -16.22 31.00
N VAL A 19 25.12 -17.30 31.65
CA VAL A 19 24.14 -18.24 31.06
C VAL A 19 22.78 -17.57 30.87
N ALA A 20 22.30 -16.81 31.87
CA ALA A 20 21.04 -16.08 31.78
C ALA A 20 21.06 -15.02 30.67
N ASP A 21 22.14 -14.26 30.54
CA ASP A 21 22.29 -13.24 29.49
C ASP A 21 22.42 -13.85 28.09
N THR A 22 23.07 -15.00 27.97
CA THR A 22 23.13 -15.76 26.70
C THR A 22 21.75 -16.24 26.28
N ALA A 23 20.95 -16.76 27.23
CA ALA A 23 19.58 -17.22 26.96
C ALA A 23 18.66 -16.05 26.54
N ARG A 24 18.74 -14.90 27.22
CA ARG A 24 18.00 -13.69 26.84
C ARG A 24 18.37 -13.21 25.44
N THR A 25 19.65 -13.20 25.11
CA THR A 25 20.14 -12.79 23.78
C THR A 25 19.68 -13.75 22.69
N ALA A 26 19.67 -15.06 22.94
CA ALA A 26 19.16 -16.05 22.01
C ALA A 26 17.65 -15.90 21.76
N LEU A 27 16.86 -15.63 22.79
CA LEU A 27 15.42 -15.35 22.65
C LEU A 27 15.17 -14.07 21.87
N ARG A 28 15.94 -13.01 22.13
CA ARG A 28 15.82 -11.73 21.40
C ARG A 28 16.13 -11.91 19.91
N THR A 29 17.26 -12.54 19.58
CA THR A 29 17.63 -12.79 18.18
C THR A 29 16.63 -13.70 17.46
N ARG A 30 16.04 -14.69 18.14
CA ARG A 30 14.94 -15.51 17.58
C ARG A 30 13.70 -14.66 17.31
N HIS A 31 13.35 -13.76 18.23
CA HIS A 31 12.21 -12.87 18.06
C HIS A 31 12.43 -11.89 16.90
N GLU A 32 13.59 -11.23 16.84
CA GLU A 32 13.98 -10.33 15.74
C GLU A 32 13.87 -11.04 14.38
N ARG A 33 14.47 -12.23 14.24
CA ARG A 33 14.35 -13.04 13.00
C ARG A 33 12.91 -13.44 12.67
N LYS A 34 12.06 -13.65 13.68
CA LYS A 34 10.64 -13.96 13.45
C LYS A 34 9.89 -12.73 12.95
N MET A 35 10.17 -11.56 13.51
CA MET A 35 9.57 -10.30 13.08
C MET A 35 9.97 -9.96 11.65
N GLU A 36 11.25 -10.06 11.31
CA GLU A 36 11.77 -9.84 9.95
C GLU A 36 11.04 -10.72 8.92
N ARG A 37 10.90 -12.02 9.20
CA ARG A 37 10.15 -12.94 8.32
C ARG A 37 8.69 -12.55 8.13
N LEU A 38 8.03 -12.08 9.18
CA LEU A 38 6.63 -11.64 9.11
C LEU A 38 6.50 -10.35 8.30
N GLU A 39 7.46 -9.44 8.42
CA GLU A 39 7.53 -8.21 7.65
C GLU A 39 7.74 -8.50 6.16
N THR A 40 8.70 -9.37 5.81
CA THR A 40 8.90 -9.81 4.42
C THR A 40 7.63 -10.44 3.84
N ALA A 41 7.00 -11.36 4.57
CA ALA A 41 5.75 -11.98 4.11
C ALA A 41 4.61 -10.96 3.95
N ARG A 42 4.57 -9.92 4.80
CA ARG A 42 3.60 -8.83 4.65
C ARG A 42 3.88 -7.98 3.40
N GLN A 43 5.14 -7.66 3.14
CA GLN A 43 5.56 -6.93 1.94
C GLN A 43 5.22 -7.72 0.68
N GLU A 44 5.57 -9.00 0.61
CA GLU A 44 5.22 -9.89 -0.51
C GLU A 44 3.70 -9.90 -0.76
N ARG A 45 2.88 -10.00 0.30
CA ARG A 45 1.41 -9.93 0.17
C ARG A 45 0.91 -8.59 -0.35
N GLN A 46 1.54 -7.48 0.04
CA GLN A 46 1.19 -6.14 -0.45
C GLN A 46 1.58 -5.97 -1.93
N GLU A 47 2.75 -6.44 -2.32
CA GLU A 47 3.22 -6.42 -3.71
C GLU A 47 2.31 -7.26 -4.60
N LEU A 48 1.94 -8.48 -4.17
CA LEU A 48 0.99 -9.32 -4.89
C LEU A 48 -0.39 -8.69 -5.01
N ALA A 49 -0.88 -8.03 -3.95
CA ALA A 49 -2.15 -7.31 -3.99
C ALA A 49 -2.11 -6.11 -4.94
N ALA A 50 -0.99 -5.37 -4.97
CA ALA A 50 -0.78 -4.27 -5.90
C ALA A 50 -0.70 -4.75 -7.35
N ALA A 51 0.01 -5.87 -7.60
CA ALA A 51 0.13 -6.47 -8.93
C ALA A 51 -1.19 -7.01 -9.48
N GLN A 52 -2.08 -7.49 -8.60
CA GLN A 52 -3.41 -7.96 -8.98
C GLN A 52 -4.47 -6.86 -9.07
N LYS A 53 -4.14 -5.60 -8.76
CA LYS A 53 -5.08 -4.49 -8.88
C LYS A 53 -5.37 -4.25 -10.37
N PRO A 54 -6.61 -4.41 -10.84
CA PRO A 54 -6.95 -4.14 -12.23
C PRO A 54 -6.69 -2.65 -12.53
N PRO A 55 -6.23 -2.31 -13.76
CA PRO A 55 -6.04 -0.91 -14.14
C PRO A 55 -7.36 -0.16 -14.00
N GLU A 56 -7.31 1.01 -13.39
CA GLU A 56 -8.50 1.84 -13.26
C GLU A 56 -8.89 2.39 -14.64
N PRO A 57 -10.19 2.32 -15.01
CA PRO A 57 -10.70 2.75 -16.31
C PRO A 57 -10.82 4.28 -16.35
N VAL A 58 -9.68 4.96 -16.25
CA VAL A 58 -9.60 6.42 -16.19
C VAL A 58 -9.42 6.95 -17.62
N CYS A 59 -10.31 7.85 -18.04
CA CYS A 59 -10.17 8.55 -19.31
C CYS A 59 -8.97 9.53 -19.23
N GLY A 60 -8.35 9.92 -20.36
CA GLY A 60 -7.19 10.84 -20.36
C GLY A 60 -7.44 12.20 -19.68
N CYS A 61 -8.71 12.55 -19.43
CA CYS A 61 -9.20 13.71 -18.70
C CYS A 61 -9.51 13.44 -17.21
N THR A 62 -9.15 12.27 -16.68
CA THR A 62 -9.39 11.82 -15.29
C THR A 62 -10.84 11.64 -14.84
N HIS A 63 -11.81 11.75 -15.75
CA HIS A 63 -13.23 11.57 -15.44
C HIS A 63 -13.72 10.14 -15.66
N HIS A 64 -14.67 9.71 -14.84
CA HIS A 64 -15.31 8.39 -14.93
C HIS A 64 -16.13 8.20 -16.22
N LEU A 65 -16.27 6.95 -16.66
CA LEU A 65 -17.08 6.58 -17.83
C LEU A 65 -18.54 7.08 -17.71
N ALA A 66 -19.09 7.16 -16.50
CA ALA A 66 -20.44 7.68 -16.24
C ALA A 66 -20.66 9.14 -16.69
N LYS A 67 -19.60 9.92 -16.92
CA LYS A 67 -19.67 11.30 -17.41
C LYS A 67 -19.72 11.42 -18.94
N HIS A 68 -19.76 10.29 -19.65
CA HIS A 68 -19.74 10.23 -21.11
C HIS A 68 -21.11 9.83 -21.65
N ASP A 69 -21.50 10.38 -22.80
CA ASP A 69 -22.66 9.89 -23.56
C ASP A 69 -22.36 8.58 -24.31
N LYS A 70 -23.37 8.05 -25.00
CA LYS A 70 -23.23 6.84 -25.83
C LYS A 70 -22.27 7.02 -27.03
N LYS A 71 -21.92 8.26 -27.39
CA LYS A 71 -20.99 8.61 -28.48
C LYS A 71 -19.57 8.87 -27.94
N GLY A 72 -19.35 8.81 -26.63
CA GLY A 72 -18.06 9.05 -25.97
C GLY A 72 -17.74 10.51 -25.65
N LYS A 73 -18.69 11.44 -25.78
CA LYS A 73 -18.50 12.85 -25.43
C LYS A 73 -18.57 13.04 -23.91
N CYS A 74 -17.54 13.66 -23.33
CA CYS A 74 -17.54 14.03 -21.92
C CYS A 74 -18.40 15.28 -21.65
N HIS A 75 -19.23 15.22 -20.60
CA HIS A 75 -20.08 16.35 -20.17
C HIS A 75 -19.46 17.20 -19.05
N GLU A 76 -18.28 16.85 -18.57
CA GLU A 76 -17.61 17.53 -17.47
C GLU A 76 -16.76 18.72 -17.95
N ARG A 77 -16.49 19.67 -17.05
CA ARG A 77 -15.59 20.80 -17.31
C ARG A 77 -14.20 20.50 -16.79
N VAL A 78 -13.18 20.89 -17.57
CA VAL A 78 -11.77 20.79 -17.19
C VAL A 78 -11.11 22.15 -17.29
N GLU A 79 -10.02 22.31 -16.56
CA GLU A 79 -9.15 23.46 -16.69
C GLU A 79 -8.39 23.37 -18.03
N MET A 80 -8.60 24.35 -18.91
CA MET A 80 -7.96 24.43 -20.22
C MET A 80 -7.11 25.69 -20.30
N ALA A 81 -5.90 25.56 -20.85
CA ALA A 81 -5.06 26.70 -21.14
C ALA A 81 -5.68 27.55 -22.26
N VAL A 82 -5.81 28.85 -22.03
CA VAL A 82 -6.40 29.81 -22.99
C VAL A 82 -5.36 30.80 -23.54
N ALA A 83 -4.22 30.92 -22.87
CA ALA A 83 -3.12 31.77 -23.30
C ALA A 83 -1.79 31.05 -23.11
N TRP A 84 -0.88 31.28 -24.05
CA TRP A 84 0.46 30.69 -24.10
C TRP A 84 1.52 31.77 -24.27
N ASP A 85 2.68 31.59 -23.64
CA ASP A 85 3.84 32.45 -23.86
C ASP A 85 4.60 32.07 -25.16
N ALA A 86 5.71 32.76 -25.41
CA ALA A 86 6.57 32.50 -26.58
C ALA A 86 7.18 31.07 -26.57
N ASP A 87 7.34 30.47 -25.39
CA ASP A 87 7.89 29.13 -25.19
C ASP A 87 6.80 28.03 -25.14
N HIS A 88 5.55 28.37 -25.53
CA HIS A 88 4.38 27.48 -25.48
C HIS A 88 4.01 26.98 -24.07
N LYS A 89 4.41 27.72 -23.03
CA LYS A 89 3.95 27.44 -21.67
C LYS A 89 2.60 28.14 -21.43
N PRO A 90 1.64 27.44 -20.82
CA PRO A 90 0.35 28.02 -20.50
C PRO A 90 0.52 29.11 -19.42
N VAL A 91 0.00 30.31 -19.69
CA VAL A 91 0.05 31.45 -18.75
C VAL A 91 -1.30 31.74 -18.10
N GLN A 92 -2.39 31.25 -18.69
CA GLN A 92 -3.74 31.43 -18.17
C GLN A 92 -4.57 30.17 -18.43
N TYR A 93 -5.41 29.85 -17.46
CA TYR A 93 -6.32 28.73 -17.51
C TYR A 93 -7.76 29.19 -17.26
N GLU A 94 -8.70 28.54 -17.96
CA GLU A 94 -10.13 28.75 -17.78
C GLU A 94 -10.88 27.43 -17.78
N ALA A 95 -12.05 27.40 -17.13
CA ALA A 95 -12.91 26.23 -17.14
C ALA A 95 -13.55 26.07 -18.52
N GLY A 96 -13.18 25.03 -19.27
CA GLY A 96 -13.77 24.71 -20.57
C GLY A 96 -14.42 23.33 -20.59
N GLN A 97 -15.13 23.00 -21.67
CA GLN A 97 -15.70 21.66 -21.83
C GLN A 97 -14.60 20.66 -22.19
N CYS A 98 -14.62 19.51 -21.53
CA CYS A 98 -13.64 18.47 -21.79
C CYS A 98 -13.75 17.92 -23.23
N THR A 99 -12.62 17.81 -23.90
CA THR A 99 -12.50 17.34 -25.29
C THR A 99 -12.10 15.86 -25.40
N CYS A 100 -12.00 15.13 -24.28
CA CYS A 100 -11.70 13.70 -24.28
C CYS A 100 -12.83 12.87 -24.93
N GLN A 101 -12.44 11.86 -25.72
CA GLN A 101 -13.34 10.99 -26.48
C GLN A 101 -13.53 9.62 -25.80
N GLN A 102 -13.61 9.60 -24.46
CA GLN A 102 -13.73 8.39 -23.63
C GLN A 102 -12.47 7.50 -23.58
N TYR A 103 -12.38 6.68 -22.54
CA TYR A 103 -11.40 5.60 -22.43
C TYR A 103 -11.60 4.55 -23.54
N ILE A 104 -10.50 4.20 -24.22
CA ILE A 104 -10.42 3.14 -25.23
C ILE A 104 -9.66 1.97 -24.63
N GLY A 105 -10.40 1.00 -24.10
CA GLY A 105 -9.83 -0.24 -23.57
C GLY A 105 -10.94 -1.22 -23.19
N PRO A 106 -10.58 -2.41 -22.67
CA PRO A 106 -11.57 -3.39 -22.24
C PRO A 106 -12.51 -2.75 -21.22
N ARG A 107 -13.82 -2.88 -21.45
CA ARG A 107 -14.82 -2.33 -20.54
C ARG A 107 -14.64 -2.99 -19.17
N PRO A 108 -14.41 -2.22 -18.10
CA PRO A 108 -14.36 -2.78 -16.75
C PRO A 108 -15.70 -3.47 -16.46
N LEU A 109 -15.64 -4.65 -15.83
CA LEU A 109 -16.86 -5.32 -15.37
C LEU A 109 -17.60 -4.37 -14.44
N SER A 110 -18.89 -4.14 -14.70
CA SER A 110 -19.72 -3.34 -13.81
C SER A 110 -19.81 -4.05 -12.47
N GLN A 111 -19.33 -3.40 -11.41
CA GLN A 111 -19.58 -3.86 -10.05
C GLN A 111 -21.05 -3.55 -9.73
N ILE A 112 -21.87 -4.59 -9.74
CA ILE A 112 -23.26 -4.52 -9.28
C ILE A 112 -23.22 -4.90 -7.81
N TYR A 113 -23.85 -4.08 -6.96
CA TYR A 113 -24.06 -4.47 -5.57
C TYR A 113 -24.92 -5.74 -5.54
N ALA A 114 -24.38 -6.81 -4.95
CA ALA A 114 -25.16 -7.98 -4.60
C ALA A 114 -25.70 -7.75 -3.19
N GLU A 115 -27.02 -7.86 -3.02
CA GLU A 115 -27.64 -7.83 -1.70
C GLU A 115 -27.08 -8.96 -0.84
N ASP A 116 -26.89 -8.71 0.46
CA ASP A 116 -26.49 -9.76 1.39
C ASP A 116 -27.53 -10.88 1.38
N LEU A 117 -27.07 -12.12 1.20
CA LEU A 117 -27.90 -13.31 1.34
C LEU A 117 -28.21 -13.51 2.83
N THR A 118 -29.23 -12.81 3.32
CA THR A 118 -29.76 -13.03 4.67
C THR A 118 -30.86 -14.09 4.59
N ASP A 119 -30.61 -15.26 5.19
CA ASP A 119 -31.69 -16.19 5.54
C ASP A 119 -32.52 -15.54 6.66
N LEU A 120 -33.53 -14.76 6.29
CA LEU A 120 -34.60 -14.41 7.21
C LEU A 120 -35.47 -15.66 7.38
N ALA A 121 -35.12 -16.45 8.40
CA ALA A 121 -35.97 -17.49 8.97
C ALA A 121 -37.23 -16.89 9.62
#